data_AF-H0PUX3-F1
#
_entry.id   AF-H0PUX3-F1
#
_cell.length_a   1.000
_cell.length_b   1.000
_cell.length_c   1.000
_cell.angle_alpha   90.00
_cell.angle_beta   90.00
_cell.angle_gamma   90.00
#
_symmetry.space_group_name_H-M   'P 1'
#
loop_
_entity.id
_entity.type
_entity.pdbx_description
1 polymer ?
#
loop_
_entity_poly.entity_id
_entity_poly.type
_entity_poly.pdbx_seq_one_letter_code
_entity_poly.pdbx_strand_id
1 'polypeptide(L)'
;MNKLSMNAIALALGLAFSAGSMAEGISKADYQAGKDKIAAEYKSDKTGCKSLSGNKKDICVKEAKAAETTAKADAKAQMKTSDANAAAAKTTSEANATADEKSTEARSKASVIAADARKDATADKRDAEYKVAKEKCDAFAGGAKDECLAKAKTQYGK
;
A
#
# COMPACT_ATOMS: atom_id res chain seq x y z
N MET A 1 -7.51 -13.28 40.74
CA MET A 1 -8.11 -11.94 40.92
C MET A 1 -6.99 -10.92 40.94
N ASN A 2 -7.14 -9.89 40.10
CA ASN A 2 -6.26 -8.74 39.89
C ASN A 2 -5.65 -8.12 41.16
N LYS A 3 -4.47 -7.50 40.99
CA LYS A 3 -4.30 -6.07 41.29
C LYS A 3 -3.11 -5.48 40.53
N LEU A 4 -3.45 -4.64 39.55
CA LEU A 4 -2.59 -3.66 38.91
C LEU A 4 -2.22 -2.55 39.91
N SER A 5 -0.94 -2.16 39.92
CA SER A 5 -0.46 -0.85 40.36
C SER A 5 0.69 -0.52 39.41
N MET A 6 0.45 0.16 38.29
CA MET A 6 0.41 1.61 38.19
C MET A 6 1.67 2.23 38.80
N ASN A 7 2.71 2.36 37.96
CA ASN A 7 3.80 3.33 38.00
C ASN A 7 4.68 3.16 36.75
N ALA A 8 4.47 4.02 35.76
CA ALA A 8 5.50 4.59 34.87
C ALA A 8 4.82 5.21 33.64
N ILE A 9 4.42 6.47 33.78
CA ILE A 9 4.28 7.39 32.64
C ILE A 9 5.72 7.74 32.24
N ALA A 10 6.18 7.22 31.11
CA ALA A 10 7.25 7.79 30.29
C ALA A 10 7.28 7.07 28.93
N LEU A 11 6.33 7.38 28.06
CA LEU A 11 6.36 6.98 26.65
C LEU A 11 6.28 8.24 25.79
N ALA A 12 7.35 9.03 25.89
CA ALA A 12 7.68 10.12 24.99
C ALA A 12 9.09 9.86 24.43
N LEU A 13 9.21 8.86 23.57
CA LEU A 13 10.36 8.63 22.70
C LEU A 13 9.84 8.15 21.34
N GLY A 14 9.87 9.07 20.36
CA GLY A 14 10.04 8.74 18.95
C GLY A 14 8.80 8.34 18.15
N LEU A 15 8.04 9.34 17.70
CA LEU A 15 7.32 9.29 16.41
C LEU A 15 8.32 9.34 15.24
N ALA A 16 9.16 8.31 15.14
CA ALA A 16 9.97 8.02 13.95
C ALA A 16 10.17 6.50 13.87
N PHE A 17 9.06 5.76 13.83
CA PHE A 17 9.06 4.45 13.19
C PHE A 17 9.07 4.72 11.69
N SER A 18 10.24 5.09 11.15
CA SER A 18 10.47 5.06 9.72
C SER A 18 10.40 3.60 9.29
N ALA A 19 9.22 3.21 8.81
CA ALA A 19 8.97 1.95 8.16
C ALA A 19 9.85 1.82 6.90
N GLY A 20 10.45 0.63 6.74
CA GLY A 20 11.12 0.17 5.51
C GLY A 20 12.58 0.60 5.41
N SER A 21 13.53 -0.20 5.86
CA SER A 21 14.00 -1.33 5.06
C SER A 21 14.41 -2.53 5.94
N MET A 22 13.43 -3.30 6.42
CA MET A 22 13.67 -4.62 7.04
C MET A 22 12.90 -5.67 6.22
N ALA A 23 13.13 -5.70 4.92
CA ALA A 23 12.61 -6.73 4.03
C ALA A 23 13.52 -6.93 2.82
N GLU A 24 14.84 -6.89 3.02
CA GLU A 24 15.72 -7.55 2.07
C GLU A 24 15.68 -9.04 2.42
N GLY A 25 14.91 -9.77 1.60
CA GLY A 25 14.86 -11.22 1.69
C GLY A 25 16.26 -11.83 1.54
N ILE A 26 16.50 -12.99 2.18
CA ILE A 26 17.77 -13.72 2.04
C ILE A 26 17.97 -14.05 0.57
N SER A 27 19.02 -13.50 -0.04
CA SER A 27 19.34 -13.80 -1.42
C SER A 27 19.85 -15.23 -1.56
N LYS A 28 19.78 -15.78 -2.77
CA LYS A 28 20.38 -17.08 -3.07
C LYS A 28 21.89 -17.08 -2.79
N ALA A 29 22.57 -15.95 -2.94
CA ALA A 29 23.99 -15.80 -2.65
C ALA A 29 24.26 -15.90 -1.14
N ASP A 30 23.48 -15.18 -0.33
CA ASP A 30 23.58 -15.23 1.13
C ASP A 30 23.26 -16.61 1.69
N TYR A 31 22.29 -17.31 1.09
CA TYR A 31 22.00 -18.70 1.45
C TYR A 31 23.18 -19.65 1.18
N GLN A 32 23.90 -19.49 0.06
CA GLN A 32 25.09 -20.31 -0.19
C GLN A 32 26.24 -19.94 0.74
N ALA A 33 26.50 -18.64 0.94
CA ALA A 33 27.52 -18.18 1.88
C ALA A 33 27.25 -18.69 3.31
N GLY A 34 26.00 -18.69 3.74
CA GLY A 34 25.57 -19.25 5.02
C GLY A 34 25.82 -20.76 5.11
N LYS A 35 25.52 -21.52 4.04
CA LYS A 35 25.84 -22.96 3.97
C LYS A 35 27.34 -23.24 4.05
N ASP A 36 28.16 -22.44 3.38
CA ASP A 36 29.61 -22.60 3.39
C ASP A 36 30.19 -22.30 4.77
N LYS A 37 29.66 -21.29 5.47
CA LYS A 37 29.99 -21.00 6.87
C LYS A 37 29.63 -22.17 7.80
N ILE A 38 28.42 -22.72 7.67
CA ILE A 38 27.98 -23.89 8.46
C ILE A 38 28.89 -25.10 8.21
N ALA A 39 29.30 -25.33 6.97
CA ALA A 39 30.22 -26.43 6.63
C ALA A 39 31.62 -26.21 7.22
N ALA A 40 32.10 -24.96 7.25
CA ALA A 40 33.37 -24.60 7.87
C ALA A 40 33.33 -24.78 9.40
N GLU A 41 32.22 -24.40 10.05
CA GLU A 41 31.98 -24.63 11.49
C GLU A 41 32.00 -26.11 11.83
N TYR A 42 31.25 -26.94 11.09
CA TYR A 42 31.29 -28.39 11.26
C TYR A 42 32.71 -28.99 11.14
N LYS A 43 33.51 -28.51 10.17
CA LYS A 43 34.90 -28.94 10.01
C LYS A 43 35.77 -28.56 11.21
N SER A 44 35.54 -27.37 11.77
CA SER A 44 36.21 -26.89 12.99
C SER A 44 35.82 -27.74 14.19
N ASP A 45 34.52 -27.95 14.42
CA ASP A 45 33.98 -28.73 15.55
C ASP A 45 34.48 -30.17 15.53
N LYS A 46 34.44 -30.80 14.34
CA LYS A 46 34.98 -32.15 14.14
C LYS A 46 36.48 -32.23 14.45
N THR A 47 37.23 -31.15 14.20
CA THR A 47 38.65 -31.08 14.55
C THR A 47 38.83 -30.97 16.06
N GLY A 48 38.00 -30.17 16.75
CA GLY A 48 37.95 -30.08 18.20
C GLY A 48 37.69 -31.45 18.87
N CYS A 49 36.80 -32.26 18.30
CA CYS A 49 36.50 -33.61 18.78
C CYS A 49 37.70 -34.58 18.76
N LYS A 50 38.79 -34.28 18.02
CA LYS A 50 39.95 -35.19 17.91
C LYS A 50 40.71 -35.35 19.23
N SER A 51 40.60 -34.39 20.15
CA SER A 51 41.19 -34.45 21.49
C SER A 51 40.54 -35.48 22.41
N LEU A 52 39.35 -35.97 22.04
CA LEU A 52 38.58 -36.96 22.78
C LEU A 52 38.89 -38.39 22.30
N SER A 53 38.54 -39.39 23.12
CA SER A 53 38.73 -40.81 22.82
C SER A 53 37.50 -41.66 23.19
N GLY A 54 37.38 -42.81 22.54
CA GLY A 54 36.26 -43.74 22.71
C GLY A 54 34.89 -43.08 22.45
N ASN A 55 33.87 -43.51 23.22
CA ASN A 55 32.49 -43.04 23.07
C ASN A 55 32.35 -41.51 23.11
N LYS A 56 33.21 -40.80 23.86
CA LYS A 56 33.15 -39.33 23.94
C LYS A 56 33.42 -38.66 22.59
N LYS A 57 34.38 -39.19 21.82
CA LYS A 57 34.69 -38.70 20.48
C LYS A 57 33.55 -38.96 19.51
N ASP A 58 32.96 -40.15 19.55
CA ASP A 58 31.87 -40.51 18.67
C ASP A 58 30.61 -39.67 18.92
N ILE A 59 30.30 -39.41 20.19
CA ILE A 59 29.22 -38.50 20.58
C ILE A 59 29.50 -37.10 20.06
N CYS A 60 30.69 -36.55 20.31
CA CYS A 60 31.08 -35.20 19.84
C CYS A 60 30.92 -35.05 18.31
N VAL A 61 31.36 -36.03 17.53
CA VAL A 61 31.23 -35.99 16.06
C VAL A 61 29.76 -36.10 15.62
N LYS A 62 28.96 -36.91 16.32
CA LYS A 62 27.51 -37.02 16.04
C LYS A 62 26.78 -35.71 16.35
N GLU A 63 27.11 -35.07 17.47
CA GLU A 63 26.56 -33.76 17.86
C GLU A 63 26.93 -32.69 16.84
N ALA A 64 28.20 -32.60 16.42
CA ALA A 64 28.64 -31.66 15.39
C ALA A 64 27.89 -31.85 14.06
N LYS A 65 27.67 -33.11 13.64
CA LYS A 65 26.90 -33.41 12.42
C LYS A 65 25.42 -33.07 12.57
N ALA A 66 24.85 -33.30 13.75
CA ALA A 66 23.46 -32.92 14.05
C ALA A 66 23.30 -31.39 14.02
N ALA A 67 24.26 -30.65 14.58
CA ALA A 67 24.29 -29.19 14.53
C ALA A 67 24.37 -28.68 13.09
N GLU A 68 25.27 -29.23 12.26
CA GLU A 68 25.37 -28.88 10.83
C GLU A 68 24.06 -29.10 10.08
N THR A 69 23.41 -30.25 10.33
CA THR A 69 22.16 -30.63 9.67
C THR A 69 21.02 -29.68 10.06
N THR A 70 20.93 -29.36 11.35
CA THR A 70 19.93 -28.44 11.89
C THR A 70 20.13 -27.04 11.31
N ALA A 71 21.35 -26.50 11.36
CA ALA A 71 21.65 -25.18 10.82
C ALA A 71 21.35 -25.07 9.32
N LYS A 72 21.62 -26.12 8.52
CA LYS A 72 21.25 -26.14 7.09
C LYS A 72 19.74 -26.17 6.88
N ALA A 73 19.00 -26.89 7.72
CA ALA A 73 17.55 -26.94 7.65
C ALA A 73 16.94 -25.57 8.00
N ASP A 74 17.43 -24.93 9.05
CA ASP A 74 17.00 -23.61 9.48
C ASP A 74 17.29 -22.55 8.42
N ALA A 75 18.50 -22.54 7.84
CA ALA A 75 18.85 -21.64 6.75
C ALA A 75 17.90 -21.80 5.55
N LYS A 76 17.51 -23.03 5.22
CA LYS A 76 16.56 -23.31 4.14
C LYS A 76 15.14 -22.84 4.48
N ALA A 77 14.70 -23.01 5.73
CA ALA A 77 13.41 -22.53 6.19
C ALA A 77 13.34 -21.00 6.17
N GLN A 78 14.41 -20.32 6.59
CA GLN A 78 14.55 -18.87 6.53
C GLN A 78 14.47 -18.35 5.08
N MET A 79 15.20 -18.97 4.14
CA MET A 79 15.13 -18.61 2.72
C MET A 79 13.70 -18.76 2.17
N LYS A 80 13.03 -19.89 2.42
CA LYS A 80 11.65 -20.10 1.96
C LYS A 80 10.65 -19.11 2.55
N THR A 81 10.82 -18.76 3.83
CA THR A 81 9.98 -17.79 4.51
C THR A 81 10.17 -16.40 3.91
N SER A 82 11.41 -16.03 3.65
CA SER A 82 11.78 -14.81 2.94
C SER A 82 11.13 -14.73 1.55
N ASP A 83 11.23 -15.81 0.75
CA ASP A 83 10.62 -15.88 -0.59
C ASP A 83 9.08 -15.73 -0.51
N ALA A 84 8.44 -16.39 0.44
CA ALA A 84 7.00 -16.30 0.66
C ALA A 84 6.57 -14.88 1.08
N ASN A 85 7.35 -14.23 1.96
CA ASN A 85 7.09 -12.86 2.38
C ASN A 85 7.27 -11.87 1.22
N ALA A 86 8.28 -12.04 0.38
CA ALA A 86 8.49 -11.22 -0.81
C ALA A 86 7.33 -11.37 -1.81
N ALA A 87 6.86 -12.60 -2.03
CA ALA A 87 5.68 -12.85 -2.87
C ALA A 87 4.42 -12.19 -2.29
N ALA A 88 4.17 -12.33 -0.99
CA ALA A 88 3.02 -11.71 -0.32
C ALA A 88 3.09 -10.17 -0.38
N ALA A 89 4.27 -9.58 -0.21
CA ALA A 89 4.48 -8.14 -0.33
C ALA A 89 4.18 -7.64 -1.75
N LYS A 90 4.64 -8.37 -2.78
CA LYS A 90 4.33 -8.07 -4.18
C LYS A 90 2.83 -8.09 -4.46
N THR A 91 2.14 -9.15 -4.04
CA THR A 91 0.68 -9.26 -4.21
C THR A 91 -0.08 -8.14 -3.49
N THR A 92 0.38 -7.75 -2.29
CA THR A 92 -0.23 -6.65 -1.54
C THR A 92 -0.04 -5.31 -2.27
N SER A 93 1.15 -5.06 -2.79
CA SER A 93 1.45 -3.86 -3.58
C SER A 93 0.58 -3.76 -4.83
N GLU A 94 0.42 -4.87 -5.57
CA GLU A 94 -0.44 -4.95 -6.76
C GLU A 94 -1.92 -4.72 -6.44
N ALA A 95 -2.39 -5.30 -5.33
CA ALA A 95 -3.76 -5.09 -4.86
C ALA A 95 -4.03 -3.62 -4.50
N ASN A 96 -3.08 -2.97 -3.82
CA ASN A 96 -3.18 -1.56 -3.46
C ASN A 96 -3.16 -0.66 -4.72
N ALA A 97 -2.25 -0.91 -5.67
CA ALA A 97 -2.22 -0.17 -6.93
C ALA A 97 -3.55 -0.26 -7.70
N THR A 98 -4.14 -1.46 -7.75
CA THR A 98 -5.45 -1.68 -8.38
C THR A 98 -6.58 -0.94 -7.63
N ALA A 99 -6.52 -0.91 -6.30
CA ALA A 99 -7.51 -0.20 -5.47
C ALA A 99 -7.43 1.32 -5.68
N ASP A 100 -6.22 1.87 -5.81
CA ASP A 100 -5.98 3.29 -6.06
C ASP A 100 -6.46 3.73 -7.46
N GLU A 101 -6.23 2.90 -8.47
CA GLU A 101 -6.74 3.11 -9.84
C GLU A 101 -8.28 3.18 -9.83
N LYS A 102 -8.94 2.17 -9.26
CA LYS A 102 -10.41 2.12 -9.17
C LYS A 102 -10.98 3.28 -8.36
N SER A 103 -10.31 3.67 -7.28
CA SER A 103 -10.72 4.81 -6.45
C SER A 103 -10.62 6.12 -7.22
N THR A 104 -9.56 6.29 -8.02
CA THR A 104 -9.35 7.47 -8.86
C THR A 104 -10.36 7.54 -9.99
N GLU A 105 -10.63 6.42 -10.66
CA GLU A 105 -11.64 6.31 -11.70
C GLU A 105 -13.04 6.63 -11.18
N ALA A 106 -13.42 6.08 -10.02
CA ALA A 106 -14.70 6.35 -9.38
C ALA A 106 -14.86 7.83 -9.02
N ARG A 107 -13.80 8.46 -8.46
CA ARG A 107 -13.79 9.90 -8.17
C ARG A 107 -13.90 10.75 -9.43
N SER A 108 -13.20 10.38 -10.50
CA SER A 108 -13.27 11.05 -11.80
C SER A 108 -14.68 10.99 -12.37
N LYS A 109 -15.28 9.80 -12.43
CA LYS A 109 -16.67 9.60 -12.87
C LYS A 109 -17.67 10.42 -12.06
N ALA A 110 -17.54 10.41 -10.74
CA ALA A 110 -18.40 11.21 -9.86
C ALA A 110 -18.25 12.71 -10.12
N SER A 111 -17.03 13.19 -10.38
CA SER A 111 -16.77 14.60 -10.70
C SER A 111 -17.41 15.03 -12.02
N VAL A 112 -17.38 14.18 -13.05
CA VAL A 112 -18.01 14.43 -14.36
C VAL A 112 -19.54 14.49 -14.21
N ILE A 113 -20.14 13.50 -13.54
CA ILE A 113 -21.58 13.47 -13.28
C ILE A 113 -22.02 14.74 -12.54
N ALA A 114 -21.25 15.17 -11.53
CA ALA A 114 -21.56 16.40 -10.80
C ALA A 114 -21.42 17.66 -11.67
N ALA A 115 -20.44 17.71 -12.58
CA ALA A 115 -20.27 18.82 -13.52
C ALA A 115 -21.42 18.88 -14.54
N ASP A 116 -21.82 17.74 -15.09
CA ASP A 116 -22.92 17.63 -16.04
C ASP A 116 -24.24 18.04 -15.39
N ALA A 117 -24.55 17.53 -14.18
CA ALA A 117 -25.75 17.92 -13.45
C ALA A 117 -25.80 19.44 -13.17
N ARG A 118 -24.65 20.08 -12.89
CA ARG A 118 -24.58 21.53 -12.70
C ARG A 118 -24.81 22.30 -14.01
N LYS A 119 -24.30 21.78 -15.12
CA LYS A 119 -24.49 22.36 -16.45
C LYS A 119 -25.96 22.31 -16.85
N ASP A 120 -26.60 21.15 -16.67
CA ASP A 120 -28.01 20.95 -16.97
C ASP A 120 -28.90 21.86 -16.11
N ALA A 121 -28.66 21.89 -14.80
CA ALA A 121 -29.38 22.80 -13.90
C ALA A 121 -29.19 24.28 -14.27
N THR A 122 -28.00 24.66 -14.75
CA THR A 122 -27.73 26.02 -15.22
C THR A 122 -28.50 26.33 -16.50
N ALA A 123 -28.56 25.38 -17.44
CA ALA A 123 -29.35 25.52 -18.65
C ALA A 123 -30.83 25.69 -18.30
N ASP A 124 -31.41 24.80 -17.50
CA ASP A 124 -32.81 24.85 -17.08
C ASP A 124 -33.18 26.18 -16.39
N LYS A 125 -32.30 26.68 -15.52
CA LYS A 125 -32.48 28.00 -14.90
C LYS A 125 -32.53 29.12 -15.94
N ARG A 126 -31.60 29.11 -16.91
CA ARG A 126 -31.52 30.13 -17.97
C ARG A 126 -32.73 30.04 -18.91
N ASP A 127 -33.23 28.85 -19.18
CA ASP A 127 -34.47 28.60 -19.92
C ASP A 127 -35.68 29.20 -19.20
N ALA A 128 -35.82 28.94 -17.89
CA ALA A 128 -36.89 29.49 -17.08
C ALA A 128 -36.83 31.02 -16.98
N GLU A 129 -35.63 31.58 -16.73
CA GLU A 129 -35.43 33.03 -16.66
C GLU A 129 -35.70 33.71 -18.01
N TYR A 130 -35.31 33.09 -19.13
CA TYR A 130 -35.62 33.59 -20.46
C TYR A 130 -37.14 33.62 -20.74
N LYS A 131 -37.87 32.59 -20.31
CA LYS A 131 -39.35 32.58 -20.44
C LYS A 131 -39.98 33.76 -19.72
N VAL A 132 -39.56 34.02 -18.47
CA VAL A 132 -40.04 35.18 -17.69
C VAL A 132 -39.62 36.50 -18.35
N ALA A 133 -38.39 36.61 -18.87
CA ALA A 133 -37.93 37.80 -19.56
C ALA A 133 -38.74 38.08 -20.85
N LYS A 134 -39.11 37.03 -21.58
CA LYS A 134 -39.98 37.13 -22.75
C LYS A 134 -41.35 37.69 -22.38
N GLU A 135 -41.99 37.17 -21.33
CA GLU A 135 -43.26 37.69 -20.82
C GLU A 135 -43.16 39.17 -20.41
N LYS A 136 -42.05 39.56 -19.77
CA LYS A 136 -41.80 40.98 -19.47
C LYS A 136 -41.65 41.84 -20.73
N CYS A 137 -41.00 41.33 -21.77
CA CYS A 137 -40.88 42.03 -23.05
C CYS A 137 -42.22 42.20 -23.77
N ASP A 138 -43.21 41.34 -23.50
CA ASP A 138 -44.54 41.44 -24.08
C ASP A 138 -45.32 42.69 -23.63
N ALA A 139 -44.86 43.38 -22.58
CA ALA A 139 -45.39 44.68 -22.17
C ALA A 139 -45.01 45.83 -23.12
N PHE A 140 -44.06 45.63 -24.04
CA PHE A 140 -43.65 46.63 -25.04
C PHE A 140 -44.28 46.34 -26.42
N ALA A 141 -44.23 47.32 -27.33
CA ALA A 141 -44.74 47.19 -28.70
C ALA A 141 -43.74 47.74 -29.74
N GLY A 142 -43.84 47.24 -30.99
CA GLY A 142 -43.00 47.65 -32.11
C GLY A 142 -41.51 47.39 -31.87
N GLY A 143 -40.64 48.24 -32.41
CA GLY A 143 -39.18 48.07 -32.33
C GLY A 143 -38.63 47.96 -30.90
N ALA A 144 -39.30 48.55 -29.90
CA ALA A 144 -38.91 48.40 -28.49
C ALA A 144 -39.07 46.96 -27.98
N LYS A 145 -40.10 46.23 -28.44
CA LYS A 145 -40.29 44.82 -28.13
C LYS A 145 -39.21 43.95 -28.78
N ASP A 146 -38.91 44.20 -30.04
CA ASP A 146 -37.91 43.45 -30.79
C ASP A 146 -36.51 43.61 -30.17
N GLU A 147 -36.15 44.83 -29.78
CA GLU A 147 -34.89 45.11 -29.08
C GLU A 147 -34.84 44.45 -27.69
N CYS A 148 -35.96 44.46 -26.95
CA CYS A 148 -36.07 43.75 -25.66
C CYS A 148 -35.83 42.24 -25.82
N LEU A 149 -36.48 41.61 -26.80
CA LEU A 149 -36.33 40.18 -27.07
C LEU A 149 -34.92 39.82 -27.57
N ALA A 150 -34.31 40.66 -28.40
CA ALA A 150 -32.93 40.47 -28.85
C ALA A 150 -31.96 40.52 -27.66
N LYS A 151 -32.09 41.52 -26.78
CA LYS A 151 -31.28 41.63 -25.55
C LYS A 151 -31.49 40.44 -24.62
N ALA A 152 -32.72 39.99 -24.44
CA ALA A 152 -33.01 38.81 -23.62
C ALA A 152 -32.36 37.54 -24.20
N LYS A 153 -32.39 37.33 -25.52
CA LYS A 153 -31.71 36.18 -26.15
C LYS A 153 -30.20 36.22 -25.90
N THR A 154 -29.56 37.37 -26.12
CA THR A 154 -28.14 37.55 -25.84
C THR A 154 -27.82 37.35 -24.37
N GLN A 155 -28.63 37.91 -23.46
CA GLN A 155 -28.42 37.81 -22.03
C GLN A 155 -28.51 36.37 -21.52
N TYR A 156 -29.43 35.57 -22.06
CA TYR A 156 -29.71 34.20 -21.62
C TYR A 156 -29.01 33.11 -22.45
N GLY A 157 -28.38 33.46 -23.57
CA GLY A 157 -27.67 32.52 -24.45
C GLY A 157 -28.63 31.65 -25.26
N LYS A 158 -29.65 32.28 -25.84
CA LYS A 158 -30.73 31.64 -26.62
C LYS A 158 -30.62 31.88 -28.11
#